data_AF-A0A1F9CKI3-F1
#
_entry.id   AF-A0A1F9CKI3-F1
#
_cell.length_a   1.000
_cell.length_b   1.000
_cell.length_c   1.000
_cell.angle_alpha   90.00
_cell.angle_beta   90.00
_cell.angle_gamma   90.00
#
_symmetry.space_group_name_H-M   'P 1'
#
loop_
_entity.id
_entity.type
_entity.pdbx_description
1 polymer ?
#
loop_
_entity_poly.entity_id
_entity_poly.type
_entity_poly.pdbx_seq_one_letter_code
_entity_poly.pdbx_strand_id
1 'polypeptide(L)'
;MDLRKGVFLDRDGTIIQERGYLSDPEALKLIPGAARAIRLINHLGLQAVVVSNQSGVARGYFPVSLVEEINRRLRLLLEREGAFLDAMYFCPHGPADGCACRKPEPGMLKMAAEELRIDLPSSYMAGDKAADIEAI
;
A
#
# COMPACT_ATOMS: atom_id res chain seq x y z
N MET A 1 21.12 16.07 -2.53
CA MET A 1 20.38 15.08 -1.71
C MET A 1 19.88 14.04 -2.69
N ASP A 2 20.37 12.83 -2.55
CA ASP A 2 20.20 11.76 -3.54
C ASP A 2 18.81 11.12 -3.43
N LEU A 3 18.29 10.65 -4.57
CA LEU A 3 17.04 9.90 -4.61
C LEU A 3 17.24 8.51 -3.97
N ARG A 4 16.19 7.99 -3.32
CA ARG A 4 16.21 6.67 -2.67
C ARG A 4 15.42 5.66 -3.49
N LYS A 5 15.77 4.39 -3.40
CA LYS A 5 14.96 3.33 -4.00
C LYS A 5 13.79 2.97 -3.08
N GLY A 6 12.65 2.66 -3.67
CA GLY A 6 11.45 2.24 -2.96
C GLY A 6 11.04 0.80 -3.31
N VAL A 7 10.31 0.20 -2.39
CA VAL A 7 9.51 -1.01 -2.64
C VAL A 7 8.07 -0.66 -2.35
N PHE A 8 7.29 -0.54 -3.41
CA PHE A 8 5.86 -0.34 -3.37
C PHE A 8 5.18 -1.70 -3.15
N LEU A 9 4.18 -1.71 -2.27
CA LEU A 9 3.48 -2.90 -1.84
C LEU A 9 1.98 -2.66 -1.97
N ASP A 10 1.26 -3.57 -2.63
CA ASP A 10 -0.18 -3.64 -2.40
C ASP A 10 -0.48 -4.04 -0.95
N ARG A 11 -1.70 -3.76 -0.49
CA ARG A 11 -2.13 -4.07 0.88
C ARG A 11 -2.87 -5.39 0.96
N ASP A 12 -3.99 -5.51 0.26
CA ASP A 12 -4.99 -6.56 0.41
C ASP A 12 -4.66 -7.74 -0.53
N GLY A 13 -4.23 -8.86 0.04
CA GLY A 13 -3.70 -10.01 -0.71
C GLY A 13 -2.17 -10.06 -0.75
N THR A 14 -1.50 -8.98 -0.30
CA THR A 14 -0.03 -8.85 -0.35
C THR A 14 0.60 -8.71 1.04
N ILE A 15 0.16 -7.75 1.85
CA ILE A 15 0.61 -7.59 3.24
C ILE A 15 -0.38 -8.24 4.21
N ILE A 16 -1.68 -8.05 3.95
CA ILE A 16 -2.76 -8.61 4.77
C ILE A 16 -3.60 -9.58 3.94
N GLN A 17 -4.26 -10.53 4.61
CA GLN A 17 -5.15 -11.47 3.94
C GLN A 17 -6.28 -10.72 3.21
N GLU A 18 -6.47 -11.01 1.92
CA GLU A 18 -7.59 -10.49 1.14
C GLU A 18 -8.92 -10.99 1.73
N ARG A 19 -9.83 -10.06 2.00
CA ARG A 19 -11.15 -10.31 2.59
C ARG A 19 -12.26 -9.58 1.82
N GLY A 20 -11.95 -9.08 0.63
CA GLY A 20 -12.84 -8.22 -0.15
C GLY A 20 -12.94 -6.85 0.51
N TYR A 21 -14.13 -6.48 0.97
CA TYR A 21 -14.36 -5.19 1.62
C TYR A 21 -14.10 -5.31 3.11
N LEU A 22 -12.83 -5.37 3.51
CA LEU A 22 -12.44 -5.37 4.92
C LEU A 22 -13.00 -4.12 5.62
N SER A 23 -13.99 -4.33 6.48
CA SER A 23 -14.71 -3.27 7.21
C SER A 23 -14.57 -3.36 8.73
N ASP A 24 -13.85 -4.38 9.22
CA ASP A 24 -13.52 -4.57 10.62
C ASP A 24 -11.99 -4.53 10.79
N PRO A 25 -11.44 -3.48 11.42
CA PRO A 25 -10.00 -3.39 11.71
C PRO A 25 -9.47 -4.56 12.53
N GLU A 26 -10.26 -5.15 13.42
CA GLU A 26 -9.82 -6.29 14.25
C GLU A 26 -9.78 -7.61 13.47
N ALA A 27 -10.45 -7.69 12.33
CA ALA A 27 -10.35 -8.83 11.41
C ALA A 27 -9.07 -8.81 10.56
N LEU A 28 -8.26 -7.75 10.64
CA LEU A 28 -7.01 -7.61 9.91
C LEU A 28 -5.99 -8.68 10.36
N LYS A 29 -5.49 -9.45 9.39
CA LYS A 29 -4.43 -10.45 9.62
C LYS A 29 -3.32 -10.27 8.62
N LEU A 30 -2.08 -10.15 9.12
CA LEU A 30 -0.88 -10.16 8.30
C LEU A 30 -0.77 -11.50 7.56
N ILE A 31 -0.32 -11.46 6.31
CA ILE A 31 0.11 -12.66 5.59
C ILE A 31 1.40 -13.19 6.26
N PRO A 32 1.53 -14.51 6.47
CA PRO A 32 2.75 -15.08 7.05
C PRO A 32 4.00 -14.64 6.31
N GLY A 33 4.95 -14.04 7.05
CA GLY A 33 6.21 -13.54 6.49
C GLY A 33 6.16 -12.11 5.92
N ALA A 34 4.99 -11.47 5.80
CA ALA A 34 4.88 -10.10 5.29
C ALA A 34 5.66 -9.09 6.15
N ALA A 35 5.50 -9.13 7.47
CA ALA A 35 6.26 -8.27 8.38
C ALA A 35 7.78 -8.50 8.28
N ARG A 36 8.22 -9.77 8.14
CA ARG A 36 9.63 -10.10 7.96
C ARG A 36 10.18 -9.54 6.65
N ALA A 37 9.40 -9.59 5.56
CA ALA A 37 9.78 -9.02 4.27
C ALA A 37 9.91 -7.48 4.36
N ILE A 38 8.94 -6.81 4.99
CA ILE A 38 8.99 -5.35 5.20
C ILE A 38 10.20 -4.97 6.06
N ARG A 39 10.47 -5.72 7.14
CA ARG A 39 11.67 -5.50 7.97
C ARG A 39 12.97 -5.65 7.17
N LEU A 40 13.03 -6.59 6.23
CA LEU A 40 14.18 -6.73 5.33
C LEU A 40 14.32 -5.51 4.41
N ILE A 41 13.22 -5.00 3.84
CA ILE A 41 13.21 -3.75 3.05
C ILE A 41 13.76 -2.60 3.90
N ASN A 42 13.28 -2.47 5.15
CA ASN A 42 13.76 -1.44 6.08
C ASN A 42 15.27 -1.56 6.35
N HIS A 43 15.78 -2.78 6.60
CA HIS A 43 17.21 -3.00 6.86
C HIS A 43 18.11 -2.72 5.65
N LEU A 44 17.58 -2.86 4.43
CA LEU A 44 18.29 -2.52 3.20
C LEU A 44 18.32 -1.00 2.93
N GLY A 45 17.69 -0.18 3.78
CA GLY A 45 17.60 1.27 3.59
C GLY A 45 16.68 1.67 2.43
N LEU A 46 15.84 0.76 1.97
CA LEU A 46 14.82 0.99 0.94
C LEU A 46 13.55 1.53 1.59
N GLN A 47 12.79 2.33 0.86
CA GLN A 47 11.53 2.87 1.35
C GLN A 47 10.38 1.87 1.16
N ALA A 48 9.73 1.44 2.23
CA ALA A 48 8.58 0.55 2.18
C ALA A 48 7.28 1.37 2.10
N VAL A 49 6.61 1.35 0.93
CA VAL A 49 5.45 2.20 0.66
C VAL A 49 4.25 1.36 0.29
N VAL A 50 3.11 1.55 0.97
CA VAL A 50 1.86 0.92 0.56
C VAL A 50 1.14 1.76 -0.49
N VAL A 51 0.63 1.12 -1.54
CA VAL A 51 -0.25 1.72 -2.55
C VAL A 51 -1.42 0.78 -2.79
N SER A 52 -2.66 1.21 -2.51
CA SER A 52 -3.82 0.30 -2.51
C SER A 52 -5.09 0.89 -3.13
N ASN A 53 -5.82 0.09 -3.91
CA ASN A 53 -7.12 0.47 -4.45
C ASN A 53 -8.24 0.13 -3.44
N GLN A 54 -8.96 1.14 -2.95
CA GLN A 54 -10.01 1.02 -1.92
C GLN A 54 -11.39 1.42 -2.46
N SER A 55 -11.84 0.76 -3.54
CA SER A 55 -13.12 1.08 -4.21
C SER A 55 -14.37 0.83 -3.37
N GLY A 56 -14.24 0.24 -2.18
CA GLY A 56 -15.37 0.13 -1.23
C GLY A 56 -15.90 1.51 -0.82
N VAL A 57 -15.03 2.54 -0.83
CA VAL A 57 -15.42 3.92 -0.55
C VAL A 57 -16.38 4.47 -1.62
N ALA A 58 -15.99 4.44 -2.90
CA ALA A 58 -16.85 4.89 -3.99
C ALA A 58 -18.16 4.09 -4.11
N ARG A 59 -18.16 2.84 -3.64
CA ARG A 59 -19.37 1.98 -3.60
C ARG A 59 -20.27 2.23 -2.39
N GLY A 60 -19.86 3.09 -1.46
CA GLY A 60 -20.62 3.40 -0.24
C GLY A 60 -20.61 2.30 0.81
N TYR A 61 -19.70 1.32 0.73
CA TYR A 61 -19.62 0.25 1.73
C TYR A 61 -19.02 0.72 3.05
N PHE A 62 -18.14 1.72 3.00
CA PHE A 62 -17.55 2.32 4.19
C PHE A 62 -16.96 3.71 3.88
N PRO A 63 -16.80 4.58 4.89
CA PRO A 63 -16.17 5.88 4.73
C PRO A 63 -14.64 5.77 4.60
N VAL A 64 -14.02 6.84 4.11
CA VAL A 64 -12.55 6.99 4.06
C VAL A 64 -11.90 6.79 5.44
N SER A 65 -12.54 7.28 6.51
CA SER A 65 -12.04 7.14 7.88
C SER A 65 -11.82 5.69 8.30
N LEU A 66 -12.60 4.74 7.75
CA LEU A 66 -12.40 3.31 8.03
C LEU A 66 -11.11 2.78 7.36
N VAL A 67 -10.81 3.23 6.15
CA VAL A 67 -9.55 2.89 5.46
C VAL A 67 -8.36 3.39 6.29
N GLU A 68 -8.43 4.60 6.82
CA GLU A 68 -7.41 5.17 7.70
C GLU A 68 -7.26 4.37 8.99
N GLU A 69 -8.37 3.92 9.59
CA GLU A 69 -8.35 3.06 10.78
C GLU A 69 -7.67 1.72 10.52
N ILE A 70 -8.00 1.06 9.41
CA ILE A 70 -7.34 -0.18 8.96
C ILE A 70 -5.85 0.06 8.75
N ASN A 71 -5.46 1.19 8.13
CA ASN A 71 -4.06 1.53 7.91
C ASN A 71 -3.32 1.77 9.23
N ARG A 72 -3.94 2.43 10.23
CA ARG A 72 -3.35 2.57 11.57
C ARG A 72 -3.17 1.22 12.24
N ARG A 73 -4.18 0.33 12.16
CA ARG A 73 -4.10 -1.02 12.71
C ARG A 73 -2.97 -1.83 12.06
N LEU A 74 -2.82 -1.73 10.74
CA LEU A 74 -1.72 -2.37 10.02
C LEU A 74 -0.35 -1.89 10.53
N ARG A 75 -0.15 -0.58 10.68
CA ARG A 75 1.10 -0.02 11.23
C ARG A 75 1.41 -0.60 12.60
N LEU A 76 0.45 -0.61 13.52
CA LEU A 76 0.62 -1.18 14.87
C LEU A 76 1.01 -2.66 14.85
N LEU A 77 0.45 -3.45 13.91
CA LEU A 77 0.80 -4.86 13.77
C LEU A 77 2.22 -5.05 13.22
N LEU A 78 2.65 -4.22 12.27
CA LEU A 78 4.01 -4.25 11.73
C LEU A 78 5.04 -3.80 12.76
N GLU A 79 4.75 -2.75 13.52
CA GLU A 79 5.62 -2.21 14.57
C GLU A 79 5.92 -3.26 15.65
N ARG A 80 4.91 -4.05 16.04
CA ARG A 80 5.07 -5.18 16.99
C ARG A 80 6.06 -6.24 16.48
N GLU A 81 6.23 -6.34 15.17
CA GLU A 81 7.16 -7.26 14.50
C GLU A 81 8.50 -6.58 14.13
N GLY A 82 8.71 -5.33 14.55
CA GLY A 82 9.90 -4.55 14.24
C GLY A 82 10.00 -4.14 12.76
N ALA A 83 8.87 -4.03 12.07
CA ALA A 83 8.77 -3.56 10.69
C ALA A 83 8.04 -2.21 10.63
N PHE A 84 8.34 -1.38 9.64
CA PHE A 84 7.65 -0.10 9.45
C PHE A 84 7.41 0.23 7.97
N LEU A 85 6.42 1.09 7.73
CA LEU A 85 6.06 1.63 6.42
C LEU A 85 6.37 3.12 6.39
N ASP A 86 7.18 3.55 5.42
CA ASP A 86 7.52 4.96 5.18
C ASP A 86 6.26 5.78 4.87
N ALA A 87 5.37 5.24 4.04
CA ALA A 87 4.11 5.87 3.70
C ALA A 87 3.04 4.84 3.28
N MET A 88 1.79 5.30 3.27
CA MET A 88 0.65 4.51 2.79
C MET A 88 -0.27 5.43 2.00
N TYR A 89 -0.48 5.10 0.73
CA TYR A 89 -1.39 5.78 -0.17
C TYR A 89 -2.54 4.84 -0.56
N PHE A 90 -3.72 5.41 -0.75
CA PHE A 90 -4.85 4.65 -1.27
C PHE A 90 -5.69 5.47 -2.25
N CYS A 91 -6.31 4.79 -3.19
CA CYS A 91 -7.28 5.37 -4.11
C CYS A 91 -8.70 4.98 -3.68
N PRO A 92 -9.57 5.93 -3.28
CA PRO A 92 -10.95 5.63 -2.87
C PRO A 92 -11.92 5.40 -4.04
N HIS A 93 -11.48 5.66 -5.28
CA HIS A 93 -12.33 5.73 -6.46
C HIS A 93 -12.71 4.35 -7.02
N GLY A 94 -13.87 4.31 -7.67
CA GLY A 94 -14.37 3.18 -8.45
C GLY A 94 -13.69 3.06 -9.82
N PRO A 95 -13.85 1.92 -10.52
CA PRO A 95 -13.27 1.72 -11.85
C PRO A 95 -13.75 2.71 -12.91
N ALA A 96 -14.96 3.27 -12.78
CA ALA A 96 -15.58 4.15 -13.77
C ALA A 96 -15.28 5.64 -13.54
N ASP A 97 -14.60 6.00 -12.45
CA ASP A 97 -14.44 7.41 -12.05
C ASP A 97 -13.34 8.15 -12.85
N GLY A 98 -12.54 7.43 -13.64
CA GLY A 98 -11.52 8.03 -14.52
C GLY A 98 -10.39 8.77 -13.79
N CYS A 99 -10.11 8.42 -12.53
CA CYS A 99 -9.07 9.07 -11.75
C CYS A 99 -7.65 8.60 -12.14
N ALA A 100 -6.65 9.46 -11.96
CA ALA A 100 -5.24 9.12 -12.25
C ALA A 100 -4.54 8.34 -11.12
N CYS A 101 -5.19 8.11 -9.97
CA CYS A 101 -4.56 7.48 -8.81
C CYS A 101 -4.88 5.99 -8.65
N ARG A 102 -5.92 5.47 -9.31
CA ARG A 102 -6.32 4.06 -9.21
C ARG A 102 -5.38 3.19 -10.04
N LYS A 103 -4.70 2.21 -9.42
CA LYS A 103 -3.91 1.23 -10.16
C LYS A 103 -4.78 0.54 -11.24
N PRO A 104 -4.30 0.38 -12.49
CA PRO A 104 -2.89 0.48 -12.92
C PRO A 104 -2.35 1.89 -13.20
N GLU A 105 -3.13 2.96 -13.01
CA GLU A 105 -2.58 4.31 -13.17
C GLU A 105 -1.48 4.60 -12.11
N PRO A 106 -0.36 5.22 -12.50
CA PRO A 106 0.82 5.37 -11.63
C PRO A 106 0.70 6.52 -10.62
N GLY A 107 -0.47 7.17 -10.49
CA GLY A 107 -0.62 8.39 -9.69
C GLY A 107 -0.19 8.23 -8.24
N MET A 108 -0.52 7.12 -7.58
CA MET A 108 -0.05 6.85 -6.20
C MET A 108 1.47 6.71 -6.12
N LEU A 109 2.11 6.04 -7.09
CA LEU A 109 3.56 5.87 -7.11
C LEU A 109 4.26 7.21 -7.36
N LYS A 110 3.73 8.05 -8.26
CA LYS A 110 4.24 9.38 -8.54
C LYS A 110 4.16 10.30 -7.32
N MET A 111 3.01 10.32 -6.62
CA MET A 111 2.85 11.08 -5.38
C MET A 111 3.87 10.66 -4.33
N ALA A 112 4.01 9.35 -4.11
CA ALA A 112 5.00 8.81 -3.18
C ALA A 112 6.44 9.19 -3.58
N ALA A 113 6.76 9.14 -4.87
CA ALA A 113 8.09 9.46 -5.35
C ALA A 113 8.46 10.92 -5.17
N GLU A 114 7.51 11.82 -5.36
CA GLU A 114 7.69 13.25 -5.10
C GLU A 114 7.88 13.52 -3.59
N GLU A 115 6.97 13.01 -2.75
CA GLU A 115 6.98 13.28 -1.31
C GLU A 115 8.19 12.65 -0.59
N LEU A 116 8.58 11.43 -0.98
CA LEU A 116 9.62 10.67 -0.31
C LEU A 116 10.99 10.73 -1.02
N ARG A 117 11.04 11.37 -2.20
CA ARG A 117 12.20 11.45 -3.09
C ARG A 117 12.67 10.08 -3.58
N ILE A 118 11.72 9.29 -4.09
CA ILE A 118 11.98 7.93 -4.60
C ILE A 118 12.39 7.97 -6.08
N ASP A 119 13.41 7.20 -6.43
CA ASP A 119 13.81 6.90 -7.81
C ASP A 119 12.94 5.75 -8.37
N LEU A 120 11.82 6.10 -9.02
CA LEU A 120 10.86 5.13 -9.55
C LEU A 120 11.49 4.10 -10.51
N PRO A 121 12.31 4.49 -11.52
CA PRO A 121 12.98 3.53 -12.41
C PRO A 121 13.83 2.46 -11.73
N SER A 122 14.35 2.75 -10.54
CA SER A 122 15.17 1.82 -9.74
C SER A 122 14.39 1.17 -8.58
N SER A 123 13.07 1.33 -8.56
CA SER A 123 12.19 0.84 -7.50
C SER A 123 11.46 -0.44 -7.92
N TYR A 124 10.78 -1.07 -6.97
CA TYR A 124 10.07 -2.33 -7.17
C TYR A 124 8.62 -2.20 -6.75
N MET A 125 7.73 -2.98 -7.37
CA MET A 125 6.33 -3.13 -6.94
C MET A 125 6.06 -4.61 -6.67
N ALA A 126 5.42 -4.91 -5.56
CA ALA A 126 4.90 -6.24 -5.24
C ALA A 126 3.40 -6.16 -4.97
N GLY A 127 2.63 -7.03 -5.61
CA GLY A 127 1.18 -7.09 -5.50
C GLY A 127 0.63 -8.42 -6.00
N ASP A 128 -0.62 -8.74 -5.67
CA ASP A 128 -1.28 -9.98 -6.04
C ASP A 128 -2.05 -9.89 -7.37
N LYS A 129 -2.24 -8.68 -7.91
CA LYS A 129 -3.06 -8.42 -9.10
C LYS A 129 -2.21 -7.91 -10.26
N ALA A 130 -2.64 -8.19 -11.49
CA ALA A 130 -1.96 -7.70 -12.70
C ALA A 130 -1.83 -6.16 -12.73
N ALA A 131 -2.85 -5.46 -12.23
CA ALA A 131 -2.86 -4.00 -12.12
C ALA A 131 -1.73 -3.44 -11.22
N ASP A 132 -1.15 -4.25 -10.33
CA ASP A 132 0.01 -3.85 -9.54
C ASP A 132 1.27 -3.81 -10.40
N ILE A 133 1.45 -4.81 -11.27
CA ILE A 133 2.60 -4.93 -12.15
C ILE A 133 2.55 -3.87 -13.26
N GLU A 134 1.36 -3.56 -13.76
CA GLU A 134 1.16 -2.54 -14.79
C GLU A 134 1.36 -1.10 -14.29
N ALA A 135 1.38 -0.88 -12.97
CA ALA A 135 1.46 0.46 -12.38
C ALA A 135 2.88 1.03 -12.27
N ILE A 136 3.91 0.19 -12.35
CA ILE A 136 5.32 0.58 -12.14
C ILE A 136 6.09 0.81 -13.44
#